data_AF-S3JRZ0-F1
#
_entry.id   AF-S3JRZ0-F1
#
_cell.length_a   1.000
_cell.length_b   1.000
_cell.length_c   1.000
_cell.angle_alpha   90.00
_cell.angle_beta   90.00
_cell.angle_gamma   90.00
#
_symmetry.space_group_name_H-M   'P 1'
#
loop_
_entity.id
_entity.type
_entity.pdbx_description
1 polymer ?
#
loop_
_entity_poly.entity_id
_entity_poly.type
_entity_poly.pdbx_seq_one_letter_code
_entity_poly.pdbx_strand_id
1 'polypeptide(L)' 'MTEGIPSIKLLFSDQFKDRLRTLAKRYRSIRTDLQPLIDDLQIGKFIGDQIPGTLFCYN' A
#
# COMPACT_ATOMS: atom_id res chain seq x y z
N MET A 1 -15.90 19.09 -14.63
CA MET A 1 -16.19 17.64 -14.57
C MET A 1 -15.00 16.99 -13.87
N THR A 2 -15.00 16.97 -12.54
CA THR A 2 -13.97 16.28 -11.75
C THR A 2 -14.57 14.97 -11.28
N GLU A 3 -14.48 13.95 -12.15
CA GLU A 3 -14.74 12.57 -11.77
C GLU A 3 -13.81 12.26 -10.58
N GLY A 4 -14.41 12.01 -9.41
CA GLY A 4 -13.67 11.83 -8.16
C GLY A 4 -12.70 10.66 -8.29
N ILE A 5 -11.41 10.93 -8.12
CA ILE A 5 -10.39 9.88 -8.07
C ILE A 5 -10.84 8.87 -7.02
N PRO A 6 -10.97 7.57 -7.35
CA PRO A 6 -11.36 6.57 -6.37
C PRO A 6 -10.32 6.57 -5.26
N SER A 7 -10.69 7.11 -4.09
CA SER A 7 -9.85 7.11 -2.91
C SER A 7 -9.85 5.70 -2.35
N ILE A 8 -8.82 4.93 -2.70
CA ILE A 8 -8.65 3.58 -2.17
C ILE A 8 -8.21 3.69 -0.71
N LYS A 9 -9.01 3.10 0.18
CA LYS A 9 -8.66 3.01 1.60
C LYS A 9 -7.60 1.95 1.80
N LEU A 10 -6.36 2.38 2.01
CA LEU A 10 -5.26 1.50 2.37
C LEU A 10 -5.29 1.18 3.87
N LEU A 11 -5.24 -0.10 4.22
CA LEU A 11 -5.15 -0.57 5.59
C LEU A 11 -3.84 -1.34 5.79
N PHE A 12 -3.17 -1.08 6.91
CA PHE A 12 -1.95 -1.78 7.29
C PHE A 12 -2.24 -2.81 8.37
N SER A 13 -1.86 -4.07 8.11
CA SER A 13 -1.88 -5.11 9.14
C SER A 13 -0.87 -4.80 10.23
N ASP A 14 -1.10 -5.30 11.44
CA ASP A 14 -0.16 -5.11 12.55
C ASP A 14 1.19 -5.78 12.27
N GLN A 15 1.17 -6.96 11.62
CA GLN A 15 2.40 -7.62 11.18
C GLN A 15 3.23 -6.73 10.23
N PHE A 16 2.59 -6.01 9.30
CA PHE A 16 3.30 -5.07 8.43
C PHE A 16 3.95 -3.94 9.25
N LYS A 17 3.21 -3.35 10.19
CA LYS A 17 3.71 -2.27 11.06
C LYS A 17 4.92 -2.72 11.88
N ASP A 18 4.89 -3.93 12.43
CA ASP A 18 5.98 -4.49 13.24
C ASP A 18 7.24 -4.76 12.41
N ARG A 19 7.08 -5.34 11.22
CA ARG A 19 8.18 -5.52 10.27
C ARG A 19 8.78 -4.19 9.84
N LEU A 20 7.95 -3.19 9.53
CA LEU A 20 8.40 -1.85 9.15
C LEU A 20 9.17 -1.17 10.28
N ARG A 21 8.73 -1.32 11.54
CA ARG A 21 9.45 -0.78 12.72
C ARG A 21 10.84 -1.41 12.86
N THR A 22 10.97 -2.70 12.60
CA THR A 22 12.25 -3.42 12.64
C THR A 22 13.18 -2.92 11.53
N LEU A 23 12.67 -2.81 10.30
CA LEU A 23 13.46 -2.34 9.16
C LEU A 23 13.90 -0.88 9.31
N ALA A 24 13.06 -0.02 9.88
CA ALA A 24 13.39 1.39 10.12
C ALA A 24 14.61 1.61 11.04
N LYS A 25 15.02 0.59 11.81
CA LYS A 25 16.26 0.65 12.60
C LYS A 25 17.51 0.63 11.72
N ARG A 26 17.48 -0.16 10.63
CA ARG A 26 18.61 -0.35 9.70
C ARG A 26 18.53 0.58 8.49
N TYR A 27 17.32 0.84 8.01
CA TYR A 27 17.02 1.66 6.83
C TYR A 27 16.24 2.89 7.29
N ARG A 28 16.95 3.95 7.67
CA ARG A 28 16.33 5.14 8.29
C ARG A 28 15.33 5.85 7.35
N SER A 29 15.52 5.73 6.04
CA SER A 29 14.66 6.33 5.02
C SER A 29 13.51 5.43 4.56
N ILE A 30 13.37 4.20 5.05
CA ILE A 30 12.43 3.22 4.49
C ILE A 30 10.97 3.71 4.44
N ARG A 31 10.58 4.59 5.36
CA ARG A 31 9.23 5.20 5.35
C ARG A 31 9.07 6.15 4.17
N THR A 32 10.06 6.99 3.92
CA THR A 32 10.11 7.88 2.75
C THR A 32 10.18 7.08 1.46
N ASP A 33 10.98 6.01 1.44
CA ASP A 33 11.13 5.15 0.25
C ASP A 33 9.82 4.45 -0.14
N LEU A 34 8.96 4.14 0.85
CA LEU A 34 7.64 3.54 0.62
C LEU A 34 6.54 4.55 0.28
N GLN A 35 6.73 5.83 0.59
CA GLN A 35 5.69 6.86 0.41
C GLN A 35 5.19 6.95 -1.05
N PRO A 36 6.07 6.98 -2.09
CA PRO A 36 5.60 7.04 -3.48
C PRO A 36 4.71 5.87 -3.87
N LEU A 37 5.00 4.67 -3.34
CA LEU A 37 4.19 3.48 -3.57
C LEU A 37 2.82 3.62 -2.90
N ILE A 38 2.76 4.13 -1.67
CA ILE A 38 1.51 4.36 -0.95
C ILE A 38 0.65 5.39 -1.68
N ASP A 39 1.25 6.48 -2.17
CA ASP A 39 0.56 7.54 -2.90
C ASP A 39 -0.05 7.00 -4.20
N ASP A 40 0.73 6.23 -4.98
CA ASP A 40 0.25 5.56 -6.20
C ASP A 40 -0.94 4.62 -5.90
N LEU A 41 -0.84 3.80 -4.85
CA LEU A 41 -1.92 2.87 -4.47
C LEU A 41 -3.20 3.61 -4.04
N GLN A 42 -3.09 4.74 -3.35
CA GLN A 42 -4.24 5.53 -2.89
C GLN A 42 -5.04 6.16 -4.04
N ILE A 43 -4.38 6.44 -5.16
CA ILE A 43 -5.03 6.95 -6.38
C ILE A 43 -5.41 5.84 -7.39
N GLY A 44 -5.23 4.58 -7.01
CA GLY A 44 -5.58 3.43 -7.85
C GLY A 44 -4.59 3.10 -8.95
N LYS A 45 -3.35 3.61 -8.84
CA LYS A 45 -2.26 3.25 -9.73
C LYS A 45 -1.60 1.97 -9.23
N PHE A 46 -2.11 0.85 -9.69
CA PHE A 46 -1.54 -0.48 -9.45
C PHE A 46 -0.53 -0.84 -10.53
N ILE A 47 0.54 -1.55 -10.14
CA ILE A 47 1.49 -2.12 -11.09
C ILE A 47 0.97 -3.48 -11.52
N GLY A 48 0.86 -3.69 -12.83
CA GLY A 48 0.37 -4.94 -13.43
C GLY A 48 -1.16 -5.03 -13.47
N ASP A 49 -1.65 -6.11 -14.08
CA ASP A 49 -3.07 -6.36 -14.24
C ASP A 49 -3.65 -7.11 -13.03
N GLN A 50 -4.84 -6.72 -12.59
CA GLN A 50 -5.58 -7.48 -11.59
C GLN A 50 -5.93 -8.87 -12.16
N ILE A 51 -5.42 -9.92 -11.53
CA ILE A 51 -5.77 -11.30 -11.90
C ILE A 51 -7.26 -11.53 -11.52
N PRO A 52 -8.14 -11.87 -12.47
CA PRO A 52 -9.53 -12.16 -12.15
C PRO A 52 -9.64 -13.40 -11.25
N GLY A 53 -10.51 -13.36 -10.23
CA GLY A 53 -10.80 -14.49 -9.36
C GLY A 53 -9.92 -14.64 -8.11
N THR A 54 -8.95 -13.75 -7.88
CA THR A 54 -8.22 -13.66 -6.61
C THR A 54 -8.96 -12.74 -5.63
N LEU A 55 -10.00 -13.26 -4.99
CA LEU A 55 -10.57 -12.62 -3.80
C LEU A 55 -9.64 -12.89 -2.61
N PHE A 56 -9.31 -11.85 -1.84
CA PHE A 56 -8.57 -11.96 -0.59
C PHE A 56 -9.45 -12.62 0.48
N CYS A 57 -9.15 -13.87 0.82
CA CYS A 57 -9.74 -14.53 2.00
C CYS A 57 -9.05 -13.97 3.26
N TYR A 58 -9.75 -13.16 4.06
CA TYR A 58 -9.41 -12.95 5.46
C TYR A 58 -10.14 -14.00 6.29
N ASN A 59 -9.39 -14.84 7.02
CA ASN A 59 -9.89 -15.65 8.13
C ASN A 59 -9.73 -14.89 9.44
#